data_AF-A0A183TKJ8-F1
#
_entry.id   AF-A0A183TKJ8-F1
#
_cell.length_a   1.000
_cell.length_b   1.000
_cell.length_c   1.000
_cell.angle_alpha   90.00
_cell.angle_beta   90.00
_cell.angle_gamma   90.00
#
_symmetry.space_group_name_H-M   'P 1'
#
loop_
_entity.id
_entity.type
_entity.pdbx_description
1 polymer ?
#
loop_
_entity_poly.entity_id
_entity_poly.type
_entity_poly.pdbx_seq_one_letter_code
_entity_poly.pdbx_strand_id
1 'polypeptide(L)'
;MQQRVDANGRVPKAALKPYPNFNADRDAEVLKKAMEGLGTDEEKIIEILGHRTSSQRVQIASRYKALYGKDLRDDLDSELSGDFGELVDLLFFTPAELKAEICYRAIRGLGTDEDALIEVICTSNTQELKQLKEDYAKGKLVSTVETYPCEIY
;
A
#
# COMPACT_ATOMS: atom_id res chain seq x y z
N MET A 1 12.84 0.15 -18.17
CA MET A 1 11.60 -0.56 -17.77
C MET A 1 10.76 -0.73 -19.02
N GLN A 2 10.58 -1.95 -19.52
CA GLN A 2 9.73 -2.21 -20.69
C GLN A 2 8.27 -1.90 -20.32
N GLN A 3 7.54 -1.15 -21.14
CA GLN A 3 6.11 -0.90 -20.87
C GLN A 3 5.30 -2.16 -21.17
N ARG A 4 4.35 -2.52 -20.29
CA ARG A 4 3.37 -3.56 -20.56
C ARG A 4 2.47 -3.11 -21.71
N VAL A 5 2.33 -3.96 -22.73
CA VAL A 5 1.42 -3.76 -23.86
C VAL A 5 0.44 -4.93 -23.90
N ASP A 6 -0.79 -4.68 -24.33
CA ASP A 6 -1.76 -5.75 -24.59
C ASP A 6 -1.42 -6.53 -25.87
N ALA A 7 -2.20 -7.57 -26.16
CA ALA A 7 -2.02 -8.40 -27.36
C ALA A 7 -2.11 -7.62 -28.69
N ASN A 8 -2.66 -6.40 -28.66
CA ASN A 8 -2.80 -5.51 -29.80
C ASN A 8 -1.74 -4.39 -29.80
N GLY A 9 -0.75 -4.44 -28.90
CA GLY A 9 0.30 -3.43 -28.77
C GLY A 9 -0.14 -2.14 -28.06
N ARG A 10 -1.32 -2.10 -27.43
CA ARG A 10 -1.81 -0.92 -26.72
C ARG A 10 -1.23 -0.85 -25.33
N VAL A 11 -0.84 0.35 -24.91
CA VAL A 11 -0.39 0.60 -23.53
C VAL A 11 -1.64 0.84 -22.65
N PRO A 12 -1.80 0.11 -21.53
CA PRO A 12 -2.90 0.34 -20.60
C PRO A 12 -2.90 1.78 -20.05
N LYS A 13 -4.08 2.41 -20.02
CA LYS A 13 -4.25 3.75 -19.45
C LYS A 13 -4.40 3.65 -17.93
N ALA A 14 -3.33 3.99 -17.20
CA ALA A 14 -3.38 4.05 -15.74
C ALA A 14 -4.42 5.07 -15.25
N ALA A 15 -5.24 4.65 -14.27
CA ALA A 15 -6.22 5.52 -13.60
C ALA A 15 -5.51 6.62 -12.80
N LEU A 16 -4.42 6.27 -12.13
CA LEU A 16 -3.61 7.18 -11.36
C LEU A 16 -2.32 7.53 -12.10
N LYS A 17 -2.03 8.81 -12.23
CA LYS A 17 -0.83 9.36 -12.85
C LYS A 17 -0.08 10.22 -11.83
N PRO A 18 1.22 10.50 -12.03
CA PRO A 18 1.94 11.44 -11.17
C PRO A 18 1.18 12.75 -11.05
N TYR A 19 0.86 13.15 -9.81
CA TYR A 19 0.12 14.38 -9.56
C TYR A 19 0.95 15.60 -10.03
N PRO A 20 0.36 16.53 -10.81
CA PRO A 20 1.07 17.69 -11.34
C PRO A 20 1.47 18.65 -10.22
N ASN A 21 2.65 19.29 -10.35
CA ASN A 21 3.18 20.24 -9.36
C ASN A 21 3.20 19.69 -7.93
N PHE A 22 3.49 18.39 -7.79
CA PHE A 22 3.54 17.70 -6.51
C PHE A 22 4.50 18.35 -5.52
N ASN A 23 4.01 18.57 -4.30
CA ASN A 23 4.78 19.07 -3.17
C ASN A 23 4.50 18.20 -1.94
N ALA A 24 5.48 17.36 -1.60
CA ALA A 24 5.36 16.41 -0.50
C ALA A 24 5.26 17.09 0.88
N ASP A 25 5.88 18.25 1.08
CA ASP A 25 5.78 19.01 2.33
C ASP A 25 4.35 19.51 2.56
N ARG A 26 3.76 20.10 1.52
CA ARG A 26 2.37 20.59 1.58
C ARG A 26 1.39 19.45 1.83
N ASP A 27 1.55 18.32 1.15
CA ASP A 27 0.67 17.17 1.34
C ASP A 27 0.82 16.59 2.76
N ALA A 28 2.04 16.55 3.31
CA ALA A 28 2.28 16.12 4.69
C ALA A 28 1.62 17.06 5.71
N GLU A 29 1.68 18.38 5.49
CA GLU A 29 1.00 19.37 6.34
C GLU A 29 -0.52 19.24 6.31
N VAL A 30 -1.10 18.98 5.14
CA VAL A 30 -2.54 18.76 4.99
C VAL A 30 -2.96 17.50 5.74
N LEU A 31 -2.22 16.39 5.59
CA LEU A 31 -2.49 15.14 6.30
C LEU A 31 -2.36 15.33 7.82
N LYS A 32 -1.33 16.05 8.29
CA LYS A 32 -1.16 16.33 9.72
C LYS A 32 -2.39 17.03 10.31
N LYS A 33 -2.89 18.05 9.60
CA LYS A 33 -4.08 18.82 10.00
C LYS A 33 -5.37 18.00 9.93
N ALA A 34 -5.48 17.10 8.95
CA ALA A 34 -6.63 16.20 8.83
C ALA A 34 -6.74 15.23 10.03
N MET A 35 -5.61 14.95 10.69
CA MET A 35 -5.49 14.09 11.87
C MET A 35 -5.31 14.89 13.18
N GLU A 36 -5.72 16.16 13.21
CA GLU A 36 -5.63 17.00 14.42
C GLU A 36 -7.00 17.28 15.01
N GLY A 37 -7.15 17.05 16.32
CA GLY A 37 -8.35 17.41 17.07
C GLY A 37 -9.19 16.20 17.47
N LEU A 38 -10.49 16.42 17.64
CA LEU A 38 -11.45 15.35 17.92
C LEU A 38 -12.07 14.88 16.61
N GLY A 39 -11.73 13.66 16.22
CA GLY A 39 -12.11 13.08 14.93
C GLY A 39 -11.05 13.33 13.85
N THR A 40 -11.34 12.84 12.65
CA THR A 40 -10.41 12.83 11.52
C THR A 40 -11.13 13.38 10.29
N ASP A 41 -10.45 14.15 9.44
CA ASP A 41 -10.99 14.62 8.16
C ASP A 41 -10.66 13.60 7.06
N GLU A 42 -11.51 12.57 6.92
CA GLU A 42 -11.28 11.49 5.95
C GLU A 42 -11.35 11.99 4.51
N GLU A 43 -12.15 13.02 4.24
CA GLU A 43 -12.24 13.63 2.90
C GLU A 43 -10.88 14.19 2.47
N LYS A 44 -10.16 14.86 3.37
CA LYS A 44 -8.80 15.35 3.07
C LYS A 44 -7.79 14.23 2.88
N ILE A 45 -7.90 13.15 3.66
CA ILE A 45 -7.04 11.98 3.49
C ILE A 45 -7.25 11.36 2.11
N ILE A 46 -8.51 11.20 1.67
CA ILE A 46 -8.86 10.68 0.34
C ILE A 46 -8.39 11.62 -0.78
N GLU A 47 -8.59 12.93 -0.62
CA GLU A 47 -8.18 13.95 -1.59
C GLU A 47 -6.67 13.86 -1.88
N ILE A 48 -5.86 13.64 -0.84
CA ILE A 48 -4.42 13.45 -0.98
C ILE A 48 -4.10 12.03 -1.43
N LEU A 49 -4.28 11.01 -0.58
CA LEU A 49 -3.75 9.66 -0.82
C LEU A 49 -4.39 8.97 -2.04
N GLY A 50 -5.66 9.23 -2.32
CA GLY A 50 -6.37 8.70 -3.48
C GLY A 50 -5.87 9.26 -4.81
N HIS A 51 -5.24 10.44 -4.80
CA HIS A 51 -4.78 11.15 -6.00
C HIS A 51 -3.25 11.26 -6.11
N ARG A 52 -2.50 10.54 -5.27
CA ARG A 52 -1.02 10.46 -5.33
C ARG A 52 -0.57 9.06 -5.68
N THR A 53 0.37 8.93 -6.60
CA THR A 53 0.98 7.63 -6.93
C THR A 53 1.68 7.00 -5.71
N SER A 54 1.90 5.69 -5.70
CA SER A 54 2.64 5.01 -4.62
C SER A 54 4.01 5.67 -4.34
N SER A 55 4.76 6.03 -5.39
CA SER A 55 6.02 6.76 -5.23
C SER A 55 5.87 8.15 -4.58
N GLN A 56 4.77 8.86 -4.87
CA GLN A 56 4.48 10.14 -4.23
C GLN A 56 4.06 9.95 -2.76
N ARG A 57 3.28 8.91 -2.45
CA ARG A 57 2.91 8.56 -1.06
C ARG A 57 4.13 8.25 -0.20
N VAL A 58 5.10 7.51 -0.73
CA VAL A 58 6.38 7.25 -0.04
C VAL A 58 7.14 8.55 0.23
N GLN A 59 7.15 9.48 -0.72
CA GLN A 59 7.77 10.80 -0.52
C GLN A 59 7.04 11.62 0.55
N ILE A 60 5.70 11.61 0.57
CA ILE A 60 4.91 12.27 1.62
C ILE A 60 5.24 11.68 2.99
N ALA A 61 5.24 10.36 3.14
CA ALA A 61 5.59 9.70 4.40
C ALA A 61 7.01 10.09 4.88
N SER A 62 7.98 10.13 3.96
CA SER A 62 9.34 10.56 4.27
C SER A 62 9.40 12.02 4.76
N ARG A 63 8.66 12.93 4.11
CA ARG A 63 8.61 14.35 4.51
C ARG A 63 7.84 14.55 5.81
N TYR A 64 6.73 13.86 6.00
CA TYR A 64 5.97 13.86 7.25
C TYR A 64 6.86 13.48 8.44
N LYS A 65 7.66 12.41 8.30
CA LYS A 65 8.64 12.00 9.31
C LYS A 65 9.72 13.04 9.57
N ALA A 66 10.21 13.70 8.52
CA ALA A 66 11.22 14.77 8.66
C ALA A 66 10.65 16.03 9.35
N LEU A 67 9.38 16.37 9.10
CA LEU A 67 8.73 17.57 9.64
C LEU A 67 8.26 17.38 11.09
N TYR A 68 7.71 16.21 11.42
CA TYR A 68 7.01 15.98 12.69
C TYR A 68 7.67 14.94 13.60
N GLY A 69 8.69 14.22 13.12
CA GLY A 69 9.35 13.16 13.89
C GLY A 69 8.48 11.93 14.14
N LYS A 70 7.34 11.81 13.46
CA LYS A 70 6.38 10.71 13.58
C LYS A 70 6.27 9.93 12.28
N ASP A 71 5.87 8.66 12.35
CA ASP A 71 5.56 7.89 11.16
C ASP A 71 4.15 8.21 10.67
N LEU A 72 4.01 8.52 9.37
CA LEU A 72 2.70 8.86 8.80
C LEU A 72 1.74 7.67 8.83
N ARG A 73 2.25 6.44 8.63
CA ARG A 73 1.40 5.25 8.60
C ARG A 73 0.88 4.94 9.99
N ASP A 74 1.73 5.06 11.01
CA ASP A 74 1.32 4.86 12.41
C ASP A 74 0.26 5.89 12.84
N ASP A 75 0.45 7.16 12.48
CA ASP A 75 -0.57 8.20 12.78
C ASP A 75 -1.90 7.88 12.06
N LEU A 76 -1.87 7.49 10.78
CA LEU A 76 -3.09 7.10 10.03
C LEU A 76 -3.77 5.86 10.61
N ASP A 77 -3.02 4.84 11.02
CA ASP A 77 -3.54 3.61 11.65
C ASP A 77 -4.21 3.89 13.01
N SER A 78 -3.72 4.91 13.73
CA SER A 78 -4.32 5.33 15.01
C SER A 78 -5.62 6.13 14.86
N GLU A 79 -5.81 6.76 13.71
CA GLU A 79 -6.95 7.64 13.41
C GLU A 79 -8.07 6.91 12.63
N LEU A 80 -7.71 5.94 11.81
CA LEU A 80 -8.62 5.23 10.92
C LEU A 80 -8.91 3.81 11.42
N SER A 81 -10.08 3.28 11.07
CA SER A 81 -10.46 1.92 11.44
C SER A 81 -11.30 1.24 10.36
N GLY A 82 -11.51 -0.07 10.53
CA GLY A 82 -12.26 -0.90 9.58
C GLY A 82 -11.65 -0.92 8.19
N ASP A 83 -12.48 -1.19 7.18
CA ASP A 83 -12.08 -1.34 5.79
C ASP A 83 -11.36 -0.10 5.23
N PHE A 84 -11.71 1.10 5.72
CA PHE A 84 -11.07 2.33 5.27
C PHE A 84 -9.63 2.45 5.79
N GLY A 85 -9.40 2.19 7.07
CA GLY A 85 -8.05 2.18 7.64
C GLY A 85 -7.16 1.14 6.97
N GLU A 86 -7.69 -0.06 6.75
CA GLU A 86 -6.98 -1.13 6.05
C GLU A 86 -6.61 -0.73 4.61
N LEU A 87 -7.56 -0.18 3.85
CA LEU A 87 -7.28 0.30 2.50
C LEU A 87 -6.16 1.36 2.51
N VAL A 88 -6.23 2.32 3.43
CA VAL A 88 -5.24 3.41 3.55
C VAL A 88 -3.85 2.88 3.91
N ASP A 89 -3.73 1.85 4.75
CA ASP A 89 -2.41 1.24 5.02
C ASP A 89 -1.86 0.54 3.78
N LEU A 90 -2.68 -0.27 3.09
CA LEU A 90 -2.30 -0.96 1.86
C LEU A 90 -1.88 -0.01 0.73
N LEU A 91 -2.35 1.25 0.73
CA LEU A 91 -1.91 2.28 -0.20
C LEU A 91 -0.40 2.61 -0.09
N PHE A 92 0.27 2.30 1.02
CA PHE A 92 1.71 2.54 1.16
C PHE A 92 2.59 1.39 0.69
N PHE A 93 1.99 0.25 0.36
CA PHE A 93 2.72 -0.92 -0.09
C PHE A 93 3.18 -0.72 -1.53
N THR A 94 4.37 -1.21 -1.85
CA THR A 94 4.75 -1.46 -3.23
C THR A 94 3.86 -2.57 -3.82
N PRO A 95 3.73 -2.66 -5.16
CA PRO A 95 2.95 -3.73 -5.77
C PRO A 95 3.39 -5.15 -5.35
N ALA A 96 4.69 -5.35 -5.07
CA ALA A 96 5.20 -6.65 -4.65
C ALA A 96 4.87 -6.96 -3.18
N GLU A 97 5.01 -5.98 -2.28
CA GLU A 97 4.59 -6.11 -0.87
C GLU A 97 3.07 -6.37 -0.78
N LEU A 98 2.25 -5.65 -1.55
CA LEU A 98 0.80 -5.84 -1.55
C LEU A 98 0.42 -7.26 -2.02
N LYS A 99 1.06 -7.74 -3.09
CA LYS A 99 0.84 -9.12 -3.56
C LYS A 99 1.30 -10.16 -2.55
N ALA A 100 2.40 -9.91 -1.83
CA ALA A 100 2.84 -10.78 -0.75
C ALA A 100 1.84 -10.80 0.42
N GLU A 101 1.29 -9.65 0.80
CA GLU A 101 0.21 -9.52 1.79
C GLU A 101 -1.02 -10.35 1.39
N ILE A 102 -1.48 -10.21 0.15
CA ILE A 102 -2.63 -10.96 -0.38
C ILE A 102 -2.36 -12.46 -0.30
N CYS A 103 -1.20 -12.93 -0.76
CA CYS A 103 -0.84 -14.35 -0.67
C CYS A 103 -0.78 -14.84 0.78
N TYR A 104 -0.26 -14.03 1.70
CA TYR A 104 -0.14 -14.42 3.11
C TYR A 104 -1.53 -14.57 3.74
N ARG A 105 -2.40 -13.60 3.52
CA ARG A 105 -3.79 -13.62 3.98
C ARG A 105 -4.59 -14.78 3.41
N ALA A 106 -4.36 -15.11 2.15
CA ALA A 106 -5.03 -16.21 1.47
C ALA A 106 -4.72 -17.59 2.07
N ILE A 107 -3.57 -17.77 2.75
CA ILE A 107 -3.13 -19.09 3.24
C ILE A 107 -2.97 -19.19 4.77
N ARG A 108 -2.97 -18.08 5.51
CA ARG A 108 -2.79 -18.07 6.97
C ARG A 108 -4.01 -18.58 7.76
N GLY A 109 -5.18 -18.60 7.14
CA GLY A 109 -6.46 -18.91 7.79
C GLY A 109 -6.84 -20.38 7.73
N LEU A 110 -8.07 -20.70 8.17
CA LEU A 110 -8.66 -22.01 7.93
C LEU A 110 -9.07 -22.13 6.47
N GLY A 111 -8.48 -23.09 5.76
CA GLY A 111 -8.68 -23.26 4.32
C GLY A 111 -7.68 -22.46 3.50
N THR A 112 -8.05 -22.13 2.27
CA THR A 112 -7.23 -21.34 1.35
C THR A 112 -8.16 -20.50 0.50
N ASP A 113 -7.79 -19.25 0.25
CA ASP A 113 -8.46 -18.41 -0.74
C ASP A 113 -7.78 -18.61 -2.11
N GLU A 114 -8.25 -19.61 -2.87
CA GLU A 114 -7.64 -19.93 -4.16
C GLU A 114 -7.85 -18.82 -5.19
N ASP A 115 -8.96 -18.06 -5.11
CA ASP A 115 -9.27 -16.98 -6.04
C ASP A 115 -8.23 -15.85 -5.92
N ALA A 116 -7.89 -15.45 -4.69
CA ALA A 116 -6.85 -14.46 -4.43
C ALA A 116 -5.47 -14.91 -4.93
N LEU A 117 -5.12 -16.20 -4.72
CA LEU A 117 -3.87 -16.77 -5.21
C LEU A 117 -3.81 -16.79 -6.74
N ILE A 118 -4.89 -17.22 -7.40
CA ILE A 118 -5.00 -17.24 -8.86
C ILE A 118 -4.84 -15.83 -9.42
N GLU A 119 -5.52 -14.83 -8.85
CA GLU A 119 -5.40 -13.44 -9.28
C GLU A 119 -3.94 -12.95 -9.20
N VAL A 120 -3.28 -13.15 -8.06
CA VAL A 120 -1.91 -12.69 -7.87
C VAL A 120 -0.94 -13.42 -8.78
N ILE A 121 -1.01 -14.76 -8.85
CA ILE A 121 -0.05 -15.57 -9.59
C ILE A 121 -0.23 -15.39 -11.10
N CYS A 122 -1.46 -15.44 -11.60
CA CYS A 122 -1.73 -15.39 -13.04
C CYS A 122 -1.58 -14.00 -13.66
N THR A 123 -1.58 -12.92 -12.86
CA THR A 123 -1.38 -11.54 -13.37
C THR A 123 0.05 -11.02 -13.18
N SER A 124 0.93 -11.81 -12.56
CA SER A 124 2.32 -11.45 -12.28
C SER A 124 3.28 -11.90 -13.37
N ASN A 125 4.29 -11.08 -13.65
CA ASN A 125 5.43 -11.50 -14.49
C ASN A 125 6.55 -12.11 -13.64
N THR A 126 7.57 -12.68 -14.28
CA THR A 126 8.70 -13.34 -13.60
C THR A 126 9.43 -12.43 -12.61
N GLN A 127 9.63 -11.15 -12.96
CA GLN A 127 10.29 -10.19 -12.07
C GLN A 127 9.42 -9.88 -10.85
N GLU A 128 8.12 -9.68 -11.05
CA GLU A 128 7.17 -9.45 -9.96
C GLU A 128 7.06 -10.65 -9.04
N LEU A 129 6.99 -11.88 -9.57
CA LEU A 129 6.97 -13.09 -8.76
C LEU A 129 8.25 -13.26 -7.93
N LYS A 130 9.41 -12.91 -8.50
CA LYS A 130 10.67 -12.93 -7.76
C LYS A 130 10.64 -11.93 -6.61
N GLN A 131 10.20 -10.70 -6.85
CA GLN A 131 10.12 -9.67 -5.81
C GLN A 131 9.09 -10.03 -4.74
N LEU A 132 7.92 -10.54 -5.14
CA LEU A 132 6.89 -11.05 -4.24
C LEU A 132 7.48 -12.12 -3.31
N LYS A 133 8.20 -13.11 -3.85
CA LYS A 133 8.82 -14.17 -3.04
C LYS A 133 9.81 -13.60 -2.02
N GLU A 134 10.61 -12.61 -2.43
CA GLU A 134 11.55 -11.93 -1.54
C GLU A 134 10.81 -11.16 -0.44
N ASP A 135 9.73 -10.46 -0.76
CA ASP A 135 8.96 -9.66 0.19
C ASP A 135 8.14 -10.53 1.15
N TYR A 136 7.56 -11.62 0.65
CA TYR A 136 6.87 -12.64 1.44
C TYR A 136 7.79 -13.23 2.52
N ALA A 137 9.05 -13.51 2.17
CA ALA A 137 10.03 -14.06 3.10
C ALA A 137 10.49 -13.08 4.19
N LYS A 138 10.28 -11.76 4.02
CA LYS A 138 10.67 -10.75 5.02
C LYS A 138 9.77 -10.72 6.24
N GLY A 139 8.55 -11.28 6.16
CA GLY A 139 7.61 -11.34 7.29
C GLY A 139 7.17 -9.99 7.86
N LYS A 140 7.29 -8.90 7.08
CA LYS A 140 6.86 -7.54 7.47
C LYS A 140 5.55 -7.16 6.77
N LEU A 141 4.56 -8.01 6.96
CA LEU A 141 3.23 -7.89 6.40
C LEU A 141 2.30 -7.34 7.50
N VAL A 142 1.27 -6.57 7.11
CA VAL A 142 0.46 -5.60 7.90
C VAL A 142 0.54 -5.68 9.45
N SER A 143 0.75 -4.52 10.10
CA SER A 143 0.96 -4.34 11.55
C SER A 143 -0.19 -4.83 12.46
N THR A 144 -1.39 -5.04 11.92
CA THR A 144 -2.60 -5.32 12.71
C THR A 144 -2.78 -6.77 13.15
N VAL A 145 -1.84 -7.68 12.88
CA VAL A 145 -1.97 -9.06 13.37
C VAL A 145 -0.63 -9.69 13.67
N GLU A 146 -0.47 -10.12 14.93
CA GLU A 146 0.66 -10.88 15.45
C GLU A 146 1.21 -11.86 14.39
N THR A 147 2.43 -11.60 13.93
CA THR A 147 3.19 -12.54 13.12
C THR A 147 3.50 -13.76 13.97
N TYR A 148 2.64 -14.78 13.93
CA TYR A 148 2.98 -16.09 14.45
C TYR A 148 3.99 -16.72 13.48
N PRO A 149 5.18 -17.14 13.96
CA PRO A 149 6.12 -17.85 13.12
C PRO A 149 5.42 -19.09 12.55
N CYS A 150 5.43 -19.22 11.22
CA CYS A 150 5.00 -20.45 10.56
C CYS A 150 5.99 -21.54 10.97
N GLU A 151 5.64 -22.33 11.99
CA GLU A 151 6.30 -23.60 12.24
C GLU A 151 5.92 -24.53 11.08
N ILE A 152 6.86 -24.66 10.15
CA ILE A 152 6.77 -25.59 9.03
C ILE A 152 6.93 -26.99 9.63
N TYR A 153 5.88 -27.80 9.60
CA TYR A 153 5.97 -29.26 9.81
C TYR A 153 6.50 -29.96 8.55
#